data_AF-A0A538GJK2-F1
#
_entry.id   AF-A0A538GJK2-F1
#
_cell.length_a   1.000
_cell.length_b   1.000
_cell.length_c   1.000
_cell.angle_alpha   90.00
_cell.angle_beta   90.00
_cell.angle_gamma   90.00
#
_symmetry.space_group_name_H-M   'P 1'
#
loop_
_entity.id
_entity.type
_entity.pdbx_description
1 polymer ?
#
loop_
_entity_poly.entity_id
_entity_poly.type
_entity_poly.pdbx_seq_one_letter_code
_entity_poly.pdbx_strand_id
1 'polypeptide(L)'
;MSAFDEDRLAELIGALPPAPQAWVQAAQELPLARTELDEIVARAEADAEFRRALIADLEATLAQEGFEPERPLLDELRRRFAGS
;
A
#
# COMPACT_ATOMS: atom_id res chain seq x y z
N MET A 1 24.17 -6.35 21.28
CA MET A 1 23.27 -5.60 20.38
C MET A 1 23.54 -4.15 20.63
N SER A 2 24.01 -3.41 19.63
CA SER A 2 24.24 -1.97 19.75
C SER A 2 22.90 -1.31 20.07
N ALA A 3 22.68 -1.00 21.34
CA ALA A 3 21.59 -0.14 21.76
C ALA A 3 21.88 1.22 21.12
N PHE A 4 21.24 1.49 19.98
CA PHE A 4 21.14 2.86 19.53
C PHE A 4 20.38 3.58 20.62
N ASP A 5 21.07 4.50 21.29
CA ASP A 5 20.50 5.34 22.33
C ASP A 5 19.36 6.14 21.70
N GLU A 6 18.13 5.81 22.10
CA GLU A 6 16.91 6.40 21.54
C GLU A 6 16.92 7.93 21.70
N ASP A 7 17.54 8.43 22.78
CA ASP A 7 17.71 9.86 23.02
C ASP A 7 18.64 10.48 21.98
N ARG A 8 19.75 9.80 21.67
CA ARG A 8 20.68 10.24 20.63
C ARG A 8 20.05 10.21 19.24
N LEU A 9 19.18 9.22 18.99
CA LEU A 9 18.45 9.12 17.73
C LEU A 9 17.44 10.26 17.60
N ALA A 10 16.72 10.60 18.67
CA ALA A 10 15.78 11.72 18.70
C ALA A 10 16.47 13.06 18.43
N GLU A 11 17.63 13.31 19.03
CA GLU A 11 18.44 14.51 18.75
C GLU A 11 18.83 14.62 17.27
N LEU A 12 19.27 13.52 16.67
CA LEU A 12 19.71 13.48 15.27
C LEU A 12 18.54 13.69 14.31
N ILE A 13 17.36 13.11 14.61
CA ILE A 13 16.15 13.31 13.82
C ILE A 13 15.67 14.76 13.94
N GLY A 14 15.70 15.34 15.14
CA GLY A 14 15.30 16.74 15.38
C GLY A 14 16.21 17.78 14.70
N ALA A 15 17.44 17.42 14.36
CA ALA A 15 18.37 18.28 13.63
C ALA A 15 18.14 18.31 12.11
N LEU A 16 17.28 17.43 11.57
CA LEU A 16 16.96 17.40 10.15
C LEU A 16 16.03 18.56 9.77
N PRO A 17 16.09 19.06 8.52
CA PRO A 17 15.09 20.00 8.03
C PRO A 17 13.69 19.38 8.08
N PRO A 18 12.63 20.20 8.24
CA PRO A 18 11.27 19.71 8.28
C PRO A 18 10.96 18.92 7.00
N ALA A 19 10.20 17.84 7.15
CA ALA A 19 9.79 17.02 6.01
C ALA A 19 9.04 17.89 4.98
N PRO A 20 9.24 17.65 3.68
CA PRO A 20 8.51 18.35 2.64
C PRO A 20 6.99 18.26 2.89
N GLN A 21 6.30 19.40 2.80
CA GLN A 21 4.86 19.46 3.11
C GLN A 21 4.03 18.47 2.28
N ALA A 22 4.41 18.26 1.01
CA ALA A 22 3.77 17.30 0.13
C ALA A 22 3.88 15.85 0.65
N TRP A 23 4.99 15.48 1.29
CA TRP A 23 5.17 14.15 1.87
C TRP A 23 4.36 13.99 3.15
N VAL A 24 4.27 15.05 3.96
CA VAL A 24 3.43 15.06 5.17
C VAL A 24 1.95 14.91 4.82
N GLN A 25 1.48 15.63 3.78
CA GLN A 25 0.09 15.52 3.31
C GLN A 25 -0.20 14.12 2.75
N ALA A 26 0.66 13.59 1.88
CA ALA A 26 0.50 12.22 1.38
C ALA A 26 0.48 11.18 2.52
N ALA A 27 1.34 11.34 3.53
CA ALA A 27 1.36 10.47 4.71
C ALA A 27 0.11 10.60 5.60
N GLN A 28 -0.55 11.77 5.61
CA GLN A 28 -1.81 12.02 6.33
C GLN A 28 -3.04 11.50 5.58
N GLU A 29 -2.98 11.38 4.27
CA GLU A 29 -4.06 10.85 3.42
C GLU A 29 -4.06 9.31 3.35
N LEU A 30 -2.87 8.69 3.44
CA LEU A 30 -2.70 7.24 3.44
C LEU A 30 -3.55 6.46 4.48
N PRO A 31 -3.76 6.91 5.73
CA PRO A 31 -4.46 6.13 6.75
C PRO A 31 -5.94 5.86 6.41
N LEU A 32 -6.62 6.80 5.74
CA LEU A 32 -8.06 6.68 5.45
C LEU A 32 -8.31 5.74 4.26
N ALA A 33 -7.52 5.85 3.19
CA ALA A 33 -7.62 4.94 2.04
C ALA A 33 -7.08 3.53 2.35
N ARG A 34 -6.19 3.39 3.34
CA ARG A 34 -5.66 2.09 3.78
C ARG A 34 -6.63 1.29 4.63
N THR A 35 -7.50 1.93 5.41
CA THR A 35 -8.36 1.21 6.37
C THR A 35 -9.27 0.18 5.67
N GLU A 36 -9.94 0.57 4.57
CA GLU A 36 -10.82 -0.36 3.83
C GLU A 36 -10.03 -1.45 3.09
N LEU A 37 -8.87 -1.11 2.52
CA LEU A 37 -8.01 -2.08 1.86
C LEU A 37 -7.44 -3.09 2.85
N ASP A 38 -7.03 -2.62 4.03
CA ASP A 38 -6.49 -3.44 5.11
C ASP A 38 -7.55 -4.41 5.66
N GLU A 39 -8.81 -3.99 5.72
CA GLU A 39 -9.93 -4.88 6.06
C GLU A 39 -10.15 -5.98 5.00
N ILE A 40 -10.09 -5.63 3.71
CA ILE A 40 -10.19 -6.60 2.60
C ILE A 40 -9.02 -7.58 2.65
N VAL A 41 -7.80 -7.10 2.90
CA VAL A 41 -6.59 -7.93 3.03
C VAL A 41 -6.71 -8.85 4.24
N ALA A 42 -7.07 -8.33 5.41
CA ALA A 42 -7.25 -9.12 6.62
C ALA A 42 -8.31 -10.22 6.44
N ARG A 43 -9.40 -9.91 5.72
CA ARG A 43 -10.41 -10.91 5.36
C ARG A 43 -9.85 -11.97 4.41
N ALA A 44 -9.07 -11.59 3.40
CA ALA A 44 -8.43 -12.51 2.46
C ALA A 44 -7.32 -13.37 3.11
N GLU A 45 -6.69 -12.90 4.18
CA GLU A 45 -5.75 -13.70 4.96
C GLU A 45 -6.48 -14.77 5.78
N ALA A 46 -7.59 -14.41 6.42
CA ALA A 46 -8.41 -15.31 7.23
C ALA A 46 -9.26 -16.30 6.40
N ASP A 47 -9.58 -15.97 5.15
CA ASP A 47 -10.49 -16.73 4.29
C ASP A 47 -9.86 -17.01 2.91
N ALA A 48 -9.39 -18.24 2.73
CA ALA A 48 -8.72 -18.68 1.51
C ALA A 48 -9.67 -18.88 0.32
N GLU A 49 -10.98 -19.02 0.54
CA GLU A 49 -11.97 -19.09 -0.54
C GLU A 49 -12.26 -17.67 -1.06
N PHE A 50 -12.51 -16.73 -0.14
CA PHE A 50 -12.65 -15.31 -0.47
C PHE A 50 -11.43 -14.78 -1.23
N ARG A 51 -10.21 -15.10 -0.77
CA ARG A 51 -8.97 -14.69 -1.46
C ARG A 51 -8.90 -15.20 -2.91
N ARG A 52 -9.31 -16.45 -3.14
CA ARG A 52 -9.30 -17.04 -4.49
C ARG A 52 -10.33 -16.38 -5.39
N ALA A 53 -11.54 -16.16 -4.89
CA ALA A 53 -12.60 -15.49 -5.64
C ALA A 53 -12.21 -14.05 -6.01
N LEU A 54 -11.65 -13.30 -5.06
CA LEU A 54 -11.22 -11.91 -5.27
C LEU A 54 -10.15 -11.78 -6.36
N ILE A 55 -9.15 -12.66 -6.37
CA ILE A 55 -8.10 -12.64 -7.40
C ILE A 55 -8.64 -13.11 -8.75
N ALA A 56 -9.43 -14.19 -8.76
CA ALA A 56 -9.99 -14.74 -10.00
C ALA A 56 -10.90 -13.75 -10.73
N ASP A 57 -11.69 -12.97 -9.99
CA ASP A 57 -12.58 -11.95 -10.57
C ASP A 57 -11.78 -10.79 -11.20
N LEU A 58 -10.71 -10.34 -10.53
CA LEU A 58 -9.78 -9.33 -11.06
C LEU A 58 -9.11 -9.81 -12.35
N GLU A 59 -8.57 -11.03 -12.36
CA GLU A 59 -7.91 -11.62 -13.53
C GLU A 59 -8.91 -11.83 -14.68
N ALA A 60 -10.12 -12.32 -14.37
CA ALA A 60 -11.18 -12.52 -15.34
C ALA A 60 -11.63 -11.20 -15.98
N THR A 61 -11.76 -10.13 -15.20
CA THR A 61 -12.12 -8.80 -15.71
C THR A 61 -11.08 -8.26 -16.68
N LEU A 62 -9.79 -8.44 -16.37
CA LEU A 62 -8.71 -8.04 -17.26
C LEU A 62 -8.69 -8.87 -18.55
N ALA A 63 -8.85 -10.18 -18.44
CA ALA A 63 -8.85 -11.08 -19.58
C ALA A 63 -10.05 -10.85 -20.52
N GLN A 64 -11.23 -10.52 -19.98
CA GLN A 64 -12.42 -10.19 -20.77
C GLN A 64 -12.20 -8.97 -21.67
N GLU A 65 -11.46 -7.99 -21.17
CA GLU A 65 -11.09 -6.78 -21.91
C GLU A 65 -9.84 -6.99 -22.79
N GLY A 66 -9.33 -8.22 -22.88
CA GLY A 66 -8.20 -8.59 -23.73
C GLY A 66 -6.82 -8.27 -23.16
N PHE A 67 -6.74 -7.98 -21.86
CA PHE A 67 -5.46 -7.76 -21.18
C PHE A 67 -4.95 -9.04 -20.53
N GLU A 68 -3.67 -9.35 -20.74
CA GLU A 68 -2.98 -10.42 -20.01
C GLU A 68 -2.65 -9.95 -18.59
N PRO A 69 -3.17 -10.61 -17.53
CA PRO A 69 -3.02 -10.17 -16.14
C PRO A 69 -1.63 -10.54 -15.57
N GLU A 70 -0.57 -10.03 -16.19
CA GLU A 70 0.78 -10.21 -15.70
C GLU A 70 1.10 -9.26 -14.52
N ARG A 71 2.03 -9.68 -13.64
CA ARG A 71 2.48 -8.86 -12.49
C ARG A 71 2.84 -7.41 -12.86
N PRO A 72 3.55 -7.13 -13.96
CA PRO A 72 3.87 -5.75 -14.34
C PRO A 72 2.64 -4.89 -14.67
N LEU A 73 1.60 -5.48 -15.27
CA LEU A 73 0.36 -4.77 -15.59
C LEU A 73 -0.42 -4.43 -14.32
N LEU A 74 -0.53 -5.39 -13.40
CA LEU A 74 -1.21 -5.18 -12.10
C LEU A 74 -0.51 -4.12 -11.25
N ASP A 75 0.82 -4.10 -11.25
CA ASP A 75 1.60 -3.11 -10.50
C ASP A 75 1.49 -1.70 -11.11
N GLU A 76 1.35 -1.59 -12.43
CA GLU A 76 1.13 -0.29 -13.08
C GLU A 76 -0.29 0.25 -12.85
N LEU A 77 -1.31 -0.61 -12.88
CA LEU A 77 -2.68 -0.24 -12.53
C LEU A 77 -2.76 0.30 -11.09
N ARG A 78 -2.10 -0.36 -10.13
CA ARG A 78 -1.99 0.13 -8.75
C ARG A 78 -1.36 1.51 -8.67
N ARG A 79 -0.29 1.74 -9.42
CA ARG A 79 0.44 3.02 -9.41
C ARG A 79 -0.43 4.18 -9.93
N ARG A 80 -1.26 3.93 -10.94
CA ARG A 80 -2.13 4.95 -11.56
C ARG A 80 -3.37 5.27 -10.73
N PHE A 81 -3.98 4.27 -10.10
CA PHE A 81 -5.15 4.49 -9.25
C PHE A 81 -4.80 5.04 -7.86
N ALA A 82 -3.54 4.94 -7.42
CA ALA A 82 -3.07 5.55 -6.17
C ALA A 82 -3.01 7.10 -6.19
N GLY A 83 -3.25 7.73 -7.34
CA GLY A 83 -3.22 9.19 -7.51
C GLY A 83 -4.51 9.80 -8.06
N SER A 84 -5.63 9.08 -7.99
CA SER A 84 -6.94 9.52 -8.50
C SER A 84 -8.01 9.58 -7.43
#